data_AF-A0A927Y1N7-F1
#
_entry.id   AF-A0A927Y1N7-F1
#
_cell.length_a   1.000
_cell.length_b   1.000
_cell.length_c   1.000
_cell.angle_alpha   90.00
_cell.angle_beta   90.00
_cell.angle_gamma   90.00
#
_symmetry.space_group_name_H-M   'P 1'
#
loop_
_entity.id
_entity.type
_entity.pdbx_description
1 polymer ?
#
loop_
_entity_poly.entity_id
_entity_poly.type
_entity_poly.pdbx_seq_one_letter_code
_entity_poly.pdbx_strand_id
1 'polypeptide(L)'
;MNRIRDYFSEELNRYRFFTILVFIAVITLLAWQSDDSYHAYIMAKNLVDGNGFVYNIGQRATASSCPLYTLVIAGAYFVIRDMFFVSLLVNIIFSGVAFGILIRNFCKTKKQIIFCFLALIGSASFVSYTTSGLENSMLFMLGAIFMKRFFSSERYNAKSMFILAILVALIAMTRMDAVLIFVPMALYVYLSKRDGVSFGKAVGIGVLGLLPFVLWEIFATWYYGFPFPNTAYAKLGTNIGIKDYIIRGIRYYLNAAMCDPIILIVPILTVIAALSVKKSQYIACMAGPVLYGLYLLYIGGDFMMGRHFTLLFFISVICYMDIKNREFSELGRGASFQRLFAGFVIAALVYTGTSRVLTDEFLFGSVFGSSISDERAGYFNTTSLFNNMYSLIRTGDLCIRNTWNEDAVQDVRENNMPGSILENVPGIVKYYNNDLYLNDLYALGDPYLAHLPAVHEAGWRIGHMWRDTPVGYLNLVRYGWDYGAIKNQDAREYYEIIDEITKGPLFDRDRMIKVININLGKYDYLVENYKQSLDENGRVIRGEEMSDDYFAGY
;
A
#
# COMPACT_ATOMS: atom_id res chain seq x y z
N MET A 1 -6.42 32.99 -25.01
CA MET A 1 -7.58 32.51 -25.78
C MET A 1 -7.20 31.75 -27.05
N ASN A 2 -6.34 32.27 -27.94
CA ASN A 2 -6.00 31.60 -29.21
C ASN A 2 -5.41 30.19 -29.05
N ARG A 3 -4.43 29.98 -28.16
CA ARG A 3 -3.85 28.63 -27.91
C ARG A 3 -4.86 27.57 -27.44
N ILE A 4 -5.91 27.97 -26.72
CA ILE A 4 -6.95 27.03 -26.25
C ILE A 4 -7.87 26.67 -27.42
N ARG A 5 -8.25 27.66 -28.23
CA ARG A 5 -9.05 27.46 -29.44
C ARG A 5 -8.33 26.56 -30.44
N ASP A 6 -7.02 26.74 -30.60
CA ASP A 6 -6.18 25.92 -31.47
C ASP A 6 -6.07 24.47 -30.95
N TYR A 7 -5.90 24.28 -29.64
CA TYR A 7 -5.85 22.94 -29.04
C TYR A 7 -7.13 22.14 -29.28
N PHE A 8 -8.29 22.79 -29.14
CA PHE A 8 -9.60 22.17 -29.35
C PHE A 8 -10.02 22.10 -30.82
N SER A 9 -9.25 22.65 -31.76
CA SER A 9 -9.53 22.50 -33.18
C SER A 9 -9.36 21.04 -33.64
N GLU A 10 -8.38 20.33 -33.07
CA GLU A 10 -8.16 18.90 -33.28
C GLU A 10 -9.20 18.04 -32.56
N GLU A 11 -9.92 17.18 -33.30
CA GLU A 11 -10.92 16.25 -32.76
C GLU A 11 -10.32 15.38 -31.64
N LEU A 12 -9.11 14.86 -31.83
CA LEU A 12 -8.46 13.98 -30.86
C LEU A 12 -8.25 14.66 -29.51
N ASN A 13 -7.86 15.93 -29.50
CA ASN A 13 -7.63 16.69 -28.26
C ASN A 13 -8.94 16.97 -27.50
N ARG A 14 -10.06 17.16 -28.22
CA ARG A 14 -11.40 17.22 -27.60
C ARG A 14 -11.73 15.93 -26.85
N TYR A 15 -11.52 14.77 -27.49
CA TYR A 15 -11.75 13.47 -26.85
C TYR A 15 -10.85 13.27 -25.63
N ARG A 16 -9.54 13.57 -25.75
CA ARG A 16 -8.60 13.47 -24.62
C ARG A 16 -9.07 14.30 -23.43
N PHE A 17 -9.38 15.57 -23.66
CA PHE A 17 -9.84 16.48 -22.63
C PHE A 17 -11.13 15.99 -21.98
N PHE A 18 -12.14 15.63 -22.78
CA PHE A 18 -13.42 15.17 -22.28
C PHE A 18 -13.28 13.89 -21.45
N THR A 19 -12.53 12.89 -21.93
CA THR A 19 -12.34 11.64 -21.16
C THR A 19 -11.57 11.87 -19.87
N ILE A 20 -10.59 12.79 -19.84
CA ILE A 20 -9.88 13.13 -18.60
C ILE A 20 -10.84 13.78 -17.61
N LEU A 21 -11.66 14.73 -18.07
CA LEU A 21 -12.66 15.40 -17.23
C LEU A 21 -13.67 14.41 -16.66
N VAL A 22 -14.23 13.54 -17.51
CA VAL A 22 -15.20 12.52 -17.08
C VAL A 22 -14.54 11.49 -16.15
N PHE A 23 -13.30 11.07 -16.42
CA PHE A 23 -12.57 10.18 -15.53
C PHE A 23 -12.42 10.78 -14.14
N ILE A 24 -11.96 12.04 -14.05
CA ILE A 24 -11.84 12.78 -12.79
C ILE A 24 -13.20 12.89 -12.09
N ALA A 25 -14.26 13.23 -12.83
CA ALA A 25 -15.60 13.33 -12.27
C ALA A 25 -16.07 11.99 -11.68
N VAL A 26 -15.88 10.87 -12.39
CA VAL A 26 -16.30 9.54 -11.91
C VAL A 26 -15.51 9.11 -10.68
N ILE A 27 -14.18 9.23 -10.68
CA ILE A 27 -13.39 8.84 -9.49
C ILE A 27 -13.70 9.73 -8.29
N THR A 28 -14.08 11.00 -8.52
CA THR A 28 -14.49 11.93 -7.46
C THR A 28 -15.85 11.57 -6.88
N LEU A 29 -16.83 11.26 -7.73
CA LEU A 29 -18.15 10.80 -7.31
C LEU A 29 -18.09 9.48 -6.53
N LEU A 30 -17.09 8.65 -6.84
CA LEU A 30 -16.84 7.35 -6.21
C LEU A 30 -15.73 7.41 -5.14
N ALA A 31 -15.29 8.61 -4.75
CA ALA A 31 -14.18 8.81 -3.83
C ALA A 31 -14.51 8.31 -2.42
N TRP A 32 -13.54 7.64 -1.80
CA TRP A 32 -13.63 7.03 -0.47
C TRP A 32 -12.25 6.88 0.15
N GLN A 33 -12.17 6.62 1.45
CA GLN A 33 -10.89 6.39 2.14
C GLN A 33 -10.92 5.06 2.89
N SER A 34 -9.84 4.30 2.76
CA SER A 34 -9.62 3.10 3.56
C SER A 34 -9.20 3.49 4.98
N ASP A 35 -9.67 2.73 5.96
CA ASP A 35 -9.23 2.89 7.35
C ASP A 35 -7.70 2.75 7.48
N ASP A 36 -7.09 1.76 6.81
CA ASP A 36 -5.62 1.56 6.77
C ASP A 36 -4.86 2.84 6.42
N SER A 37 -5.42 3.68 5.55
CA SER A 37 -4.76 4.91 5.11
C SER A 37 -4.53 5.91 6.25
N TYR A 38 -5.33 5.83 7.32
CA TYR A 38 -5.20 6.69 8.48
C TYR A 38 -3.92 6.44 9.30
N HIS A 39 -3.29 5.28 9.20
CA HIS A 39 -1.98 5.04 9.82
C HIS A 39 -0.92 6.03 9.32
N ALA A 40 -0.89 6.26 8.00
CA ALA A 40 -0.03 7.27 7.40
C ALA A 40 -0.46 8.69 7.80
N TYR A 41 -1.77 8.95 7.87
CA TYR A 41 -2.29 10.27 8.21
C TYR A 41 -1.99 10.69 9.63
N ILE A 42 -2.01 9.76 10.58
CA ILE A 42 -1.60 9.99 11.97
C ILE A 42 -0.16 10.52 12.00
N MET A 43 0.74 9.83 11.31
CA MET A 43 2.14 10.24 11.25
C MET A 43 2.32 11.58 10.52
N ALA A 44 1.58 11.81 9.43
CA ALA A 44 1.57 13.08 8.71
C ALA A 44 1.07 14.24 9.58
N LYS A 45 0.00 14.02 10.35
CA LYS A 45 -0.56 14.98 11.31
C LYS A 45 0.44 15.28 12.41
N ASN A 46 1.04 14.26 13.03
CA ASN A 46 2.03 14.44 14.09
C ASN A 46 3.27 15.20 13.61
N LEU A 47 3.74 14.94 12.39
CA LEU A 47 4.83 15.70 11.79
C LEU A 47 4.47 17.19 11.64
N VAL A 48 3.27 17.47 11.13
CA VAL A 48 2.79 18.83 10.86
C VAL A 48 2.48 19.61 12.15
N ASP A 49 2.06 18.92 13.21
CA ASP A 49 1.75 19.51 14.51
C ASP A 49 2.98 19.63 15.42
N GLY A 50 4.16 19.16 14.98
CA GLY A 50 5.41 19.27 15.73
C GLY A 50 5.65 18.17 16.77
N ASN A 51 4.84 17.10 16.76
CA ASN A 51 4.97 15.95 17.66
C ASN A 51 6.00 14.91 17.18
N GLY A 52 6.68 15.20 16.06
CA GLY A 52 7.61 14.30 15.39
C GLY A 52 6.93 13.39 14.37
N PHE A 53 7.72 12.72 13.53
CA PHE A 53 7.19 11.80 12.52
C PHE A 53 6.90 10.44 13.15
N VAL A 54 5.81 10.32 13.92
CA VAL A 54 5.55 9.17 14.80
C VAL A 54 4.09 8.74 14.78
N TYR A 55 3.83 7.46 15.08
CA TYR A 55 2.46 6.96 15.25
C TYR A 55 1.87 7.34 16.62
N ASN A 56 2.56 7.01 17.71
CA ASN A 56 2.22 7.46 19.06
C ASN A 56 3.16 8.59 19.49
N ILE A 57 2.60 9.66 20.05
CA ILE A 57 3.38 10.82 20.51
C ILE A 57 4.37 10.37 21.59
N GLY A 58 5.62 10.81 21.49
CA GLY A 58 6.68 10.47 22.43
C GLY A 58 7.38 9.13 22.16
N GLN A 59 6.94 8.33 21.18
CA GLN A 59 7.59 7.07 20.79
C GLN A 59 7.91 7.07 19.30
N ARG A 60 9.20 6.96 18.93
CA ARG A 60 9.63 6.92 17.53
C ARG A 60 9.38 5.54 16.93
N ALA A 61 8.13 5.31 16.56
CA ALA A 61 7.63 4.15 15.85
C ALA A 61 6.93 4.56 14.55
N THR A 62 7.06 3.74 13.50
CA THR A 62 6.44 3.98 12.20
C THR A 62 5.40 2.90 11.88
N ALA A 63 4.17 3.35 11.65
CA ALA A 63 3.05 2.51 11.18
C ALA A 63 2.78 2.70 9.68
N SER A 64 3.70 3.33 8.93
CA SER A 64 3.53 3.59 7.49
C SER A 64 4.61 2.90 6.67
N SER A 65 4.19 2.15 5.65
CA SER A 65 5.06 1.52 4.66
C SER A 65 5.24 2.34 3.38
N CYS A 66 4.68 3.55 3.34
CA CYS A 66 4.69 4.45 2.19
C CYS A 66 5.21 5.85 2.57
N PRO A 67 6.46 5.99 3.02
CA PRO A 67 6.99 7.24 3.57
C PRO A 67 6.93 8.42 2.60
N LEU A 68 7.19 8.21 1.30
CA LEU A 68 7.09 9.30 0.33
C LEU A 68 5.65 9.82 0.20
N TYR A 69 4.68 8.91 0.14
CA TYR A 69 3.26 9.29 0.08
C TYR A 69 2.83 9.99 1.36
N THR A 70 3.27 9.50 2.51
CA THR A 70 3.01 10.10 3.83
C THR A 70 3.55 11.53 3.92
N LEU A 71 4.77 11.77 3.44
CA LEU A 71 5.38 13.11 3.40
C LEU A 71 4.64 14.07 2.45
N VAL A 72 4.14 13.57 1.32
CA VAL A 72 3.30 14.36 0.40
C VAL A 72 1.99 14.76 1.08
N ILE A 73 1.34 13.82 1.77
CA ILE A 73 0.12 14.09 2.54
C ILE A 73 0.39 15.10 3.65
N ALA A 74 1.51 14.97 4.38
CA ALA A 74 1.92 15.94 5.40
C ALA A 74 2.10 17.35 4.80
N GLY A 75 2.77 17.46 3.65
CA GLY A 75 2.96 18.74 2.96
C GLY A 75 1.65 19.40 2.52
N ALA A 76 0.69 18.62 2.05
CA ALA A 76 -0.64 19.12 1.68
C ALA A 76 -1.49 19.48 2.92
N TYR A 77 -1.43 18.65 3.96
CA TYR A 77 -2.13 18.85 5.23
C TYR A 77 -1.63 20.09 5.98
N PHE A 78 -0.34 20.40 5.90
CA PHE A 78 0.25 21.63 6.46
C PHE A 78 -0.49 22.90 5.98
N VAL A 79 -0.94 22.91 4.73
CA VAL A 79 -1.62 24.07 4.10
C VAL A 79 -3.13 24.05 4.34
N ILE A 80 -3.80 22.93 4.06
CA ILE A 80 -5.27 22.86 4.04
C ILE A 80 -5.86 22.58 5.42
N ARG A 81 -5.12 21.88 6.30
CA ARG A 81 -5.52 21.52 7.67
C ARG A 81 -6.79 20.68 7.81
N ASP A 82 -7.25 20.06 6.73
CA ASP A 82 -8.31 19.07 6.71
C ASP A 82 -7.84 17.78 6.02
N MET A 83 -7.57 16.74 6.81
CA MET A 83 -6.96 15.50 6.31
C MET A 83 -7.89 14.73 5.37
N PHE A 84 -9.19 14.75 5.65
CA PHE A 84 -10.18 14.04 4.85
C PHE A 84 -10.16 14.57 3.41
N PHE A 85 -10.30 15.89 3.23
CA PHE A 85 -10.29 16.49 1.90
C PHE A 85 -8.89 16.48 1.26
N VAL A 86 -7.82 16.67 2.04
CA VAL A 86 -6.43 16.60 1.55
C VAL A 86 -6.14 15.28 0.87
N SER A 87 -6.41 14.16 1.54
CA SER A 87 -6.09 12.86 0.99
C SER A 87 -6.87 12.58 -0.29
N LEU A 88 -8.17 12.87 -0.32
CA LEU A 88 -8.99 12.69 -1.52
C LEU A 88 -8.48 13.55 -2.69
N LEU A 89 -8.17 14.84 -2.43
CA LEU A 89 -7.65 15.75 -3.45
C LEU A 89 -6.33 15.26 -4.03
N VAL A 90 -5.38 14.85 -3.17
CA VAL A 90 -4.08 14.31 -3.60
C VAL A 90 -4.26 13.07 -4.49
N ASN A 91 -5.11 12.13 -4.08
CA ASN A 91 -5.38 10.92 -4.85
C ASN A 91 -6.03 11.22 -6.21
N ILE A 92 -7.03 12.11 -6.25
CA ILE A 92 -7.71 12.51 -7.48
C ILE A 92 -6.72 13.16 -8.45
N ILE A 93 -5.83 14.04 -7.95
CA ILE A 93 -4.80 14.68 -8.77
C ILE A 93 -3.85 13.63 -9.34
N PHE A 94 -3.31 12.73 -8.51
CA PHE A 94 -2.35 11.72 -8.97
C PHE A 94 -2.97 10.73 -9.97
N SER A 95 -4.16 10.21 -9.70
CA SER A 95 -4.89 9.35 -10.64
C SER A 95 -5.25 10.08 -11.94
N GLY A 96 -5.67 11.34 -11.85
CA GLY A 96 -5.94 12.20 -13.01
C GLY A 96 -4.70 12.45 -13.87
N VAL A 97 -3.55 12.70 -13.25
CA VAL A 97 -2.26 12.84 -13.95
C VAL A 97 -1.85 11.52 -14.61
N ALA A 98 -1.96 10.39 -13.90
CA ALA A 98 -1.64 9.06 -14.43
C ALA A 98 -2.47 8.76 -15.69
N PHE A 99 -3.79 8.94 -15.61
CA PHE A 99 -4.69 8.77 -16.75
C PHE A 99 -4.40 9.76 -17.88
N GLY A 100 -4.12 11.02 -17.54
CA GLY A 100 -3.74 12.04 -18.51
C GLY A 100 -2.47 11.70 -19.29
N ILE A 101 -1.47 11.11 -18.63
CA ILE A 101 -0.25 10.61 -19.29
C ILE A 101 -0.59 9.45 -20.24
N LEU A 102 -1.36 8.45 -19.79
CA LEU A 102 -1.79 7.35 -20.65
C LEU A 102 -2.46 7.86 -21.95
N ILE A 103 -3.49 8.68 -21.81
CA ILE A 103 -4.32 9.15 -22.92
C ILE A 103 -3.57 10.10 -23.86
N ARG A 104 -2.68 10.96 -23.35
CA ARG A 104 -1.92 11.91 -24.18
C ARG A 104 -0.72 11.27 -24.86
N ASN A 105 -0.03 10.35 -24.20
CA ASN A 105 1.23 9.79 -24.70
C ASN A 105 1.03 8.50 -25.50
N PHE A 106 0.09 7.63 -25.11
CA PHE A 106 -0.05 6.29 -25.66
C PHE A 106 -1.29 6.08 -26.52
N CYS A 107 -2.35 6.89 -26.37
CA CYS A 107 -3.50 6.82 -27.27
C CYS A 107 -3.33 7.77 -28.47
N LYS A 108 -3.26 7.22 -29.68
CA LYS A 108 -3.09 7.95 -30.95
C LYS A 108 -4.40 8.13 -31.73
N THR A 109 -5.44 7.38 -31.38
CA THR A 109 -6.76 7.41 -32.06
C THR A 109 -7.91 7.53 -31.07
N LYS A 110 -9.06 8.04 -31.51
CA LYS A 110 -10.27 8.13 -30.68
C LYS A 110 -10.74 6.77 -30.14
N LYS A 111 -10.60 5.71 -30.93
CA LYS A 111 -10.94 4.34 -30.52
C LYS A 111 -10.06 3.87 -29.37
N GLN A 112 -8.75 4.18 -29.39
CA GLN A 112 -7.85 3.85 -28.28
C GLN A 112 -8.18 4.62 -27.00
N ILE A 113 -8.53 5.91 -27.13
CA ILE A 113 -8.94 6.74 -25.99
C ILE A 113 -10.17 6.12 -25.31
N ILE A 114 -11.23 5.87 -26.09
CA ILE A 114 -12.48 5.29 -25.58
C ILE A 114 -12.23 3.90 -24.98
N PHE A 115 -11.45 3.06 -25.66
CA PHE A 115 -11.12 1.74 -25.17
C PHE A 115 -10.37 1.78 -23.82
N CYS A 116 -9.33 2.60 -23.69
CA CYS A 116 -8.58 2.71 -22.43
C CYS A 116 -9.44 3.31 -21.32
N PHE A 117 -10.26 4.32 -21.64
CA PHE A 117 -11.20 4.91 -20.70
C PHE A 117 -12.19 3.86 -20.15
N LEU A 118 -12.84 3.10 -21.04
CA LEU A 118 -13.80 2.06 -20.64
C LEU A 118 -13.14 0.91 -19.88
N ALA A 119 -11.95 0.46 -20.32
CA ALA A 119 -11.21 -0.58 -19.64
C ALA A 119 -10.84 -0.20 -18.20
N LEU A 120 -10.35 1.03 -17.98
CA LEU A 120 -9.96 1.49 -16.65
C LEU A 120 -11.17 1.77 -15.76
N ILE A 121 -12.19 2.47 -16.26
CA ILE A 121 -13.35 2.86 -15.46
C ILE A 121 -14.29 1.67 -15.17
N GLY A 122 -14.26 0.65 -16.02
CA GLY A 122 -15.06 -0.56 -15.84
C GLY A 122 -14.41 -1.60 -14.92
N SER A 123 -13.17 -1.39 -14.48
CA SER A 123 -12.55 -2.20 -13.43
C SER A 123 -12.94 -1.65 -12.05
N ALA A 124 -13.68 -2.44 -11.28
CA ALA A 124 -14.11 -2.06 -9.94
C ALA A 124 -12.93 -1.83 -8.99
N SER A 125 -11.92 -2.71 -9.03
CA SER A 125 -10.71 -2.59 -8.22
C SER A 125 -9.89 -1.38 -8.64
N PHE A 126 -9.63 -1.18 -9.94
CA PHE A 126 -8.85 -0.02 -10.39
C PHE A 126 -9.51 1.29 -9.95
N VAL A 127 -10.82 1.47 -10.18
CA VAL A 127 -11.53 2.67 -9.74
C VAL A 127 -11.47 2.83 -8.22
N SER A 128 -11.65 1.76 -7.45
CA SER A 128 -11.59 1.82 -5.97
C SER A 128 -10.27 2.40 -5.47
N TYR A 129 -9.13 1.92 -5.99
CA TYR A 129 -7.80 2.38 -5.55
C TYR A 129 -7.31 3.63 -6.28
N THR A 130 -8.14 4.28 -7.10
CA THR A 130 -7.81 5.63 -7.61
C THR A 130 -7.94 6.70 -6.55
N THR A 131 -8.78 6.46 -5.52
CA THR A 131 -9.14 7.44 -4.49
C THR A 131 -9.13 6.93 -3.06
N SER A 132 -8.88 5.65 -2.81
CA SER A 132 -8.89 4.95 -1.50
C SER A 132 -8.09 5.58 -0.34
N GLY A 133 -7.37 6.67 -0.55
CA GLY A 133 -6.48 7.27 0.45
C GLY A 133 -5.12 6.59 0.56
N LEU A 134 -4.94 5.40 -0.01
CA LEU A 134 -3.67 4.69 -0.08
C LEU A 134 -2.76 5.23 -1.19
N GLU A 135 -1.51 4.79 -1.18
CA GLU A 135 -0.45 5.22 -2.08
C GLU A 135 -0.61 4.78 -3.56
N ASN A 136 -1.62 3.95 -3.88
CA ASN A 136 -1.89 3.42 -5.22
C ASN A 136 -1.97 4.52 -6.30
N SER A 137 -2.64 5.63 -6.02
CA SER A 137 -2.78 6.75 -6.95
C SER A 137 -1.41 7.35 -7.33
N MET A 138 -0.51 7.49 -6.35
CA MET A 138 0.86 7.94 -6.56
C MET A 138 1.66 6.92 -7.36
N LEU A 139 1.48 5.62 -7.10
CA LEU A 139 2.11 4.55 -7.89
C LEU A 139 1.64 4.56 -9.36
N PHE A 140 0.35 4.83 -9.63
CA PHE A 140 -0.12 4.98 -11.01
C PHE A 140 0.55 6.18 -11.68
N MET A 141 0.69 7.31 -10.98
CA MET A 141 1.36 8.49 -11.52
C MET A 141 2.85 8.22 -11.80
N LEU A 142 3.59 7.71 -10.82
CA LEU A 142 5.02 7.41 -10.95
C LEU A 142 5.26 6.33 -12.02
N GLY A 143 4.41 5.30 -12.04
CA GLY A 143 4.41 4.26 -13.07
C GLY A 143 4.17 4.83 -14.46
N ALA A 144 3.18 5.72 -14.64
CA ALA A 144 2.92 6.38 -15.91
C ALA A 144 4.12 7.23 -16.39
N ILE A 145 4.75 7.97 -15.47
CA ILE A 145 5.95 8.78 -15.76
C ILE A 145 7.11 7.87 -16.17
N PHE A 146 7.33 6.77 -15.43
CA PHE A 146 8.36 5.78 -15.75
C PHE A 146 8.13 5.18 -17.15
N MET A 147 6.92 4.70 -17.43
CA MET A 147 6.56 4.10 -18.71
C MET A 147 6.70 5.08 -19.87
N LYS A 148 6.27 6.32 -19.68
CA LYS A 148 6.48 7.41 -20.65
C LYS A 148 7.96 7.58 -20.95
N ARG A 149 8.82 7.56 -19.93
CA ARG A 149 10.26 7.71 -20.11
C ARG A 149 10.88 6.49 -20.80
N PHE A 150 10.49 5.29 -20.38
CA PHE A 150 10.97 4.02 -20.92
C PHE A 150 10.58 3.75 -22.38
N PHE A 151 9.46 4.28 -22.86
CA PHE A 151 9.09 4.16 -24.27
C PHE A 151 9.47 5.37 -25.12
N SER A 152 9.96 6.46 -24.51
CA SER A 152 10.35 7.68 -25.25
C SER A 152 11.66 7.58 -26.00
N SER A 153 12.49 6.56 -25.75
CA SER A 153 13.85 6.50 -26.29
C SER A 153 14.29 5.06 -26.54
N GLU A 154 15.00 4.83 -27.64
CA GLU A 154 15.60 3.53 -27.95
C GLU A 154 16.94 3.32 -27.24
N ARG A 155 17.67 4.43 -26.99
CA ARG A 155 18.92 4.48 -26.25
C ARG A 155 18.88 5.56 -25.17
N TYR A 156 19.67 5.35 -24.11
CA TYR A 156 19.60 6.10 -22.87
C TYR A 156 20.96 6.69 -22.53
N ASN A 157 21.05 8.02 -22.62
CA ASN A 157 22.16 8.77 -22.08
C ASN A 157 22.12 8.82 -20.54
N ALA A 158 23.19 9.35 -19.94
CA ALA A 158 23.35 9.41 -18.48
C ALA A 158 22.16 10.09 -17.76
N LYS A 159 21.63 11.19 -18.31
CA LYS A 159 20.49 11.91 -17.72
C LYS A 159 19.22 11.06 -17.73
N SER A 160 18.95 10.36 -18.84
CA SER A 160 17.80 9.46 -18.96
C SER A 160 17.88 8.32 -17.95
N MET A 161 19.06 7.72 -17.79
CA MET A 161 19.31 6.62 -16.84
C MET A 161 19.14 7.09 -15.39
N PHE A 162 19.68 8.27 -15.06
CA PHE A 162 19.55 8.87 -13.73
C PHE A 162 18.09 9.11 -13.35
N ILE A 163 17.29 9.67 -14.27
CA ILE A 163 15.85 9.89 -14.05
C ILE A 163 15.12 8.56 -13.80
N LEU A 164 15.42 7.51 -14.57
CA LEU A 164 14.81 6.19 -14.33
C LEU A 164 15.19 5.62 -12.96
N ALA A 165 16.44 5.78 -12.52
CA ALA A 165 16.87 5.34 -11.20
C ALA A 165 16.19 6.13 -10.07
N ILE A 166 16.06 7.46 -10.21
CA ILE A 166 15.27 8.27 -9.27
C ILE A 166 13.83 7.80 -9.22
N LEU A 167 13.19 7.53 -10.36
CA LEU A 167 11.81 7.04 -10.38
C LEU A 167 11.69 5.69 -9.66
N VAL A 168 12.65 4.78 -9.83
CA VAL A 168 12.70 3.52 -9.06
C VAL A 168 12.84 3.80 -7.56
N ALA A 169 13.70 4.74 -7.16
CA ALA A 169 13.86 5.13 -5.76
C ALA A 169 12.56 5.70 -5.16
N LEU A 170 11.89 6.60 -5.90
CA LEU A 170 10.61 7.18 -5.47
C LEU A 170 9.53 6.10 -5.39
N ILE A 171 9.46 5.18 -6.35
CA ILE A 171 8.55 4.03 -6.29
C ILE A 171 8.86 3.16 -5.07
N ALA A 172 10.13 2.92 -4.75
CA ALA A 172 10.53 2.15 -3.57
C ALA A 172 10.08 2.84 -2.26
N MET A 173 10.23 4.17 -2.17
CA MET A 173 9.77 4.96 -1.03
C MET A 173 8.24 5.12 -0.97
N THR A 174 7.52 4.91 -2.07
CA THR A 174 6.06 4.84 -2.08
C THR A 174 5.60 3.44 -1.67
N ARG A 175 6.23 2.40 -2.22
CA ARG A 175 5.93 0.99 -1.91
C ARG A 175 7.09 0.10 -2.38
N MET A 176 7.83 -0.47 -1.42
CA MET A 176 9.10 -1.15 -1.70
C MET A 176 8.97 -2.32 -2.66
N ASP A 177 7.92 -3.13 -2.54
CA ASP A 177 7.68 -4.30 -3.38
C ASP A 177 7.26 -3.96 -4.82
N ALA A 178 6.67 -2.77 -5.05
CA ALA A 178 6.29 -2.32 -6.39
C ALA A 178 7.49 -2.18 -7.34
N VAL A 179 8.72 -2.04 -6.81
CA VAL A 179 9.94 -1.97 -7.62
C VAL A 179 10.14 -3.21 -8.50
N LEU A 180 9.62 -4.38 -8.10
CA LEU A 180 9.73 -5.62 -8.88
C LEU A 180 9.12 -5.46 -10.30
N ILE A 181 8.14 -4.57 -10.46
CA ILE A 181 7.53 -4.26 -11.76
C ILE A 181 8.51 -3.50 -12.67
N PHE A 182 9.40 -2.68 -12.11
CA PHE A 182 10.23 -1.73 -12.85
C PHE A 182 11.69 -2.17 -12.98
N VAL A 183 12.20 -3.01 -12.07
CA VAL A 183 13.57 -3.50 -12.07
C VAL A 183 13.96 -4.16 -13.41
N PRO A 184 13.15 -5.06 -14.02
CA PRO A 184 13.53 -5.66 -15.31
C PRO A 184 13.70 -4.63 -16.43
N MET A 185 12.86 -3.58 -16.46
CA MET A 185 13.01 -2.47 -17.42
C MET A 185 14.27 -1.65 -17.14
N ALA A 186 14.55 -1.34 -15.87
CA ALA A 186 15.76 -0.63 -15.47
C ALA A 186 17.02 -1.42 -15.84
N LEU A 187 17.06 -2.72 -15.53
CA LEU A 187 18.17 -3.61 -15.90
C LEU A 187 18.34 -3.68 -17.42
N TYR A 188 17.26 -3.83 -18.18
CA TYR A 188 17.31 -3.81 -19.64
C TYR A 188 17.97 -2.53 -20.18
N VAL A 189 17.62 -1.36 -19.60
CA VAL A 189 18.22 -0.08 -20.00
C VAL A 189 19.70 -0.04 -19.66
N TYR A 190 20.06 -0.34 -18.41
CA TYR A 190 21.42 -0.22 -17.88
C TYR A 190 22.38 -1.25 -18.49
N LEU A 191 21.89 -2.42 -18.88
CA LEU A 191 22.70 -3.48 -19.50
C LEU A 191 22.82 -3.28 -21.01
N SER A 192 21.72 -2.96 -21.70
CA SER A 192 21.64 -3.19 -23.16
C SER A 192 21.29 -1.96 -24.00
N LYS A 193 20.93 -0.83 -23.40
CA LYS A 193 20.42 0.36 -24.14
C LYS A 193 21.17 1.65 -23.80
N ARG A 194 22.38 1.56 -23.28
CA ARG A 194 23.25 2.71 -22.96
C ARG A 194 23.65 3.48 -24.23
N ASP A 195 23.70 4.80 -24.12
CA ASP A 195 24.15 5.71 -25.19
C ASP A 195 25.46 6.41 -24.79
N GLY A 196 26.60 5.91 -25.26
CA GLY A 196 27.91 6.50 -24.95
C GLY A 196 28.31 6.45 -23.47
N VAL A 197 27.63 5.64 -22.64
CA VAL A 197 27.91 5.49 -21.20
C VAL A 197 28.56 4.12 -20.95
N SER A 198 29.77 4.13 -20.39
CA SER A 198 30.45 2.89 -19.95
C SER A 198 29.68 2.19 -18.83
N PHE A 199 29.88 0.88 -18.66
CA PHE A 199 29.15 0.11 -17.64
C PHE A 199 29.40 0.64 -16.22
N GLY A 200 30.66 0.90 -15.85
CA GLY A 200 30.98 1.46 -14.53
C GLY A 200 30.33 2.81 -14.27
N LYS A 201 30.29 3.70 -15.27
CA LYS A 201 29.58 4.99 -15.15
C LYS A 201 28.07 4.79 -15.02
N ALA A 202 27.49 3.85 -15.74
CA ALA A 202 26.08 3.49 -15.60
C ALA A 202 25.76 3.00 -14.17
N VAL A 203 26.58 2.11 -13.60
CA VAL A 203 26.41 1.66 -12.21
C VAL A 203 26.46 2.84 -11.24
N GLY A 204 27.45 3.73 -11.37
CA GLY A 204 27.56 4.94 -10.56
C GLY A 204 26.32 5.83 -10.68
N ILE A 205 25.78 6.02 -11.88
CA ILE A 205 24.53 6.77 -12.10
C ILE A 205 23.33 6.10 -11.41
N GLY A 206 23.26 4.76 -11.46
CA GLY A 206 22.22 3.99 -10.80
C GLY A 206 22.26 4.19 -9.29
N VAL A 207 23.43 4.02 -8.69
CA VAL A 207 23.65 4.25 -7.24
C VAL A 207 23.30 5.68 -6.85
N LEU A 208 23.74 6.68 -7.62
CA LEU A 208 23.40 8.08 -7.38
C LEU A 208 21.89 8.34 -7.49
N GLY A 209 21.21 7.70 -8.44
CA GLY A 209 19.76 7.83 -8.60
C GLY A 209 18.97 7.15 -7.48
N LEU A 210 19.55 6.14 -6.82
CA LEU A 210 18.95 5.46 -5.67
C LEU A 210 19.15 6.20 -4.33
N LEU A 211 19.92 7.29 -4.31
CA LEU A 211 20.19 8.06 -3.09
C LEU A 211 18.93 8.46 -2.30
N PRO A 212 17.80 8.90 -2.89
CA PRO A 212 16.62 9.23 -2.10
C PRO A 212 16.13 8.07 -1.21
N PHE A 213 16.13 6.85 -1.76
CA PHE A 213 15.75 5.65 -1.01
C PHE A 213 16.81 5.29 0.04
N VAL A 214 18.10 5.31 -0.31
CA VAL A 214 19.19 4.99 0.64
C VAL A 214 19.21 5.98 1.81
N LEU A 215 19.03 7.28 1.54
CA LEU A 215 18.98 8.31 2.58
C LEU A 215 17.76 8.14 3.47
N TRP A 216 16.62 7.71 2.92
CA TRP A 216 15.45 7.37 3.71
C TRP A 216 15.71 6.19 4.65
N GLU A 217 16.32 5.10 4.18
CA GLU A 217 16.65 3.93 5.01
C GLU A 217 17.65 4.27 6.13
N ILE A 218 18.66 5.12 5.83
CA ILE A 218 19.58 5.65 6.83
C ILE A 218 18.82 6.49 7.87
N PHE A 219 17.94 7.38 7.41
CA PHE A 219 17.10 8.19 8.30
C PHE A 219 16.20 7.31 9.17
N ALA A 220 15.53 6.32 8.59
CA ALA A 220 14.62 5.42 9.31
C ALA A 220 15.36 4.64 10.39
N THR A 221 16.52 4.07 10.05
CA THR A 221 17.38 3.35 11.00
C THR A 221 17.86 4.25 12.13
N TRP A 222 18.25 5.49 11.83
CA TRP A 222 18.69 6.45 12.84
C TRP A 222 17.53 6.93 13.73
N TYR A 223 16.39 7.29 13.13
CA TYR A 223 15.27 7.94 13.81
C TYR A 223 14.36 6.94 14.55
N TYR A 224 13.91 5.89 13.87
CA TYR A 224 13.05 4.84 14.44
C TYR A 224 13.85 3.73 15.13
N GLY A 225 15.12 3.56 14.76
CA GLY A 225 15.95 2.43 15.20
C GLY A 225 15.88 1.21 14.28
N PHE A 226 15.06 1.26 13.22
CA PHE A 226 14.85 0.17 12.28
C PHE A 226 14.79 0.69 10.84
N PRO A 227 15.35 -0.04 9.86
CA PRO A 227 15.27 0.35 8.45
C PRO A 227 13.84 0.21 7.92
N PHE A 228 13.16 -0.87 8.29
CA PHE A 228 11.80 -1.17 7.83
C PHE A 228 10.73 -0.67 8.82
N PRO A 229 9.50 -0.43 8.36
CA PRO A 229 8.42 0.01 9.23
C PRO A 229 7.88 -1.12 10.12
N ASN A 230 7.23 -0.80 11.25
CA ASN A 230 6.63 -1.79 12.16
C ASN A 230 5.63 -2.69 11.43
N THR A 231 4.90 -2.14 10.46
CA THR A 231 3.96 -2.92 9.62
C THR A 231 4.63 -4.07 8.85
N ALA A 232 5.95 -3.97 8.57
CA ALA A 232 6.70 -5.06 7.97
C ALA A 232 7.00 -6.12 9.03
N TYR A 233 7.57 -5.73 10.18
CA TYR A 233 7.87 -6.65 11.27
C TYR A 233 6.63 -7.37 11.81
N ALA A 234 5.50 -6.68 11.95
CA ALA A 234 4.22 -7.26 12.34
C ALA A 234 3.68 -8.29 11.31
N LYS A 235 4.20 -8.30 10.08
CA LYS A 235 3.84 -9.30 9.06
C LYS A 235 4.88 -10.40 8.91
N LEU A 236 6.04 -10.25 9.56
CA LEU A 236 7.07 -11.26 9.70
C LEU A 236 6.82 -12.07 10.98
N GLY A 237 7.45 -13.24 11.13
CA GLY A 237 7.38 -14.03 12.37
C GLY A 237 6.03 -14.73 12.62
N THR A 238 5.30 -15.10 11.57
CA THR A 238 3.92 -15.62 11.66
C THR A 238 3.83 -17.11 12.02
N ASN A 239 4.94 -17.84 11.93
CA ASN A 239 5.01 -19.31 12.00
C ASN A 239 4.09 -20.06 11.00
N ILE A 240 3.48 -19.36 10.04
CA ILE A 240 2.63 -19.95 8.99
C ILE A 240 3.51 -20.57 7.91
N GLY A 241 3.19 -21.80 7.51
CA GLY A 241 3.93 -22.50 6.47
C GLY A 241 3.75 -21.87 5.07
N ILE A 242 4.79 -21.96 4.24
CA ILE A 242 4.76 -21.44 2.86
C ILE A 242 3.61 -22.03 2.02
N LYS A 243 3.21 -23.27 2.32
CA LYS A 243 2.08 -23.93 1.64
C LYS A 243 0.77 -23.17 1.86
N ASP A 244 0.52 -22.72 3.10
CA ASP A 244 -0.70 -21.99 3.45
C ASP A 244 -0.71 -20.59 2.82
N TYR A 245 0.46 -19.93 2.78
CA TYR A 245 0.62 -18.69 2.01
C TYR A 245 0.30 -18.90 0.53
N ILE A 246 0.86 -19.92 -0.13
CA ILE A 246 0.57 -20.18 -1.55
C ILE A 246 -0.91 -20.47 -1.76
N ILE A 247 -1.55 -21.30 -0.92
CA ILE A 247 -2.99 -21.57 -1.00
C ILE A 247 -3.79 -20.27 -0.88
N ARG A 248 -3.38 -19.40 0.05
CA ARG A 248 -4.01 -18.09 0.26
C ARG A 248 -3.82 -17.17 -0.94
N GLY A 249 -2.63 -17.16 -1.55
CA GLY A 249 -2.33 -16.45 -2.78
C GLY A 249 -3.21 -16.94 -3.93
N ILE A 250 -3.36 -18.25 -4.11
CA ILE A 250 -4.27 -18.81 -5.13
C ILE A 250 -5.70 -18.32 -4.90
N ARG A 251 -6.18 -18.34 -3.65
CA ARG A 251 -7.50 -17.79 -3.30
C ARG A 251 -7.61 -16.30 -3.64
N TYR A 252 -6.55 -15.51 -3.43
CA TYR A 252 -6.52 -14.10 -3.82
C TYR A 252 -6.68 -13.90 -5.33
N TYR A 253 -5.98 -14.70 -6.15
CA TYR A 253 -6.13 -14.70 -7.61
C TYR A 253 -7.53 -15.11 -8.07
N LEU A 254 -8.11 -16.15 -7.46
CA LEU A 254 -9.46 -16.60 -7.78
C LEU A 254 -10.51 -15.54 -7.41
N ASN A 255 -10.39 -14.92 -6.24
CA ASN A 255 -11.26 -13.80 -5.84
C ASN A 255 -11.16 -12.64 -6.82
N ALA A 256 -9.95 -12.24 -7.22
CA ALA A 256 -9.75 -11.21 -8.23
C ALA A 256 -10.36 -11.59 -9.60
N ALA A 257 -10.25 -12.85 -10.02
CA ALA A 257 -10.85 -13.33 -11.26
C ALA A 257 -12.40 -13.36 -11.21
N MET A 258 -12.99 -13.65 -10.05
CA MET A 258 -14.44 -13.67 -9.85
C MET A 258 -15.04 -12.28 -9.70
N CYS A 259 -14.30 -11.34 -9.09
CA CYS A 259 -14.81 -10.00 -8.79
C CYS A 259 -14.50 -8.99 -9.90
N ASP A 260 -13.28 -9.01 -10.44
CA ASP A 260 -12.82 -8.02 -11.41
C ASP A 260 -11.78 -8.63 -12.39
N PRO A 261 -12.18 -9.60 -13.24
CA PRO A 261 -11.25 -10.39 -14.05
C PRO A 261 -10.38 -9.57 -15.01
N ILE A 262 -10.78 -8.35 -15.37
CA ILE A 262 -10.02 -7.48 -16.28
C ILE A 262 -8.61 -7.20 -15.73
N ILE A 263 -8.44 -7.10 -14.40
CA ILE A 263 -7.15 -6.81 -13.78
C ILE A 263 -6.15 -7.96 -13.92
N LEU A 264 -6.61 -9.17 -14.27
CA LEU A 264 -5.77 -10.34 -14.57
C LEU A 264 -5.68 -10.62 -16.07
N ILE A 265 -6.81 -10.53 -16.79
CA ILE A 265 -6.89 -10.81 -18.23
C ILE A 265 -6.00 -9.87 -19.02
N VAL A 266 -6.01 -8.57 -18.73
CA VAL A 266 -5.22 -7.60 -19.50
C VAL A 266 -3.71 -7.82 -19.33
N PRO A 267 -3.16 -8.00 -18.11
CA PRO A 267 -1.77 -8.42 -17.95
C PRO A 267 -1.42 -9.70 -18.71
N ILE A 268 -2.23 -10.76 -18.59
CA ILE A 268 -1.97 -12.05 -19.25
C ILE A 268 -1.93 -11.88 -20.77
N LEU A 269 -2.93 -11.21 -21.36
CA LEU A 269 -2.97 -10.96 -22.79
C LEU A 269 -1.81 -10.05 -23.26
N THR A 270 -1.38 -9.11 -22.43
CA THR A 270 -0.24 -8.24 -22.73
C THR A 270 1.08 -9.00 -22.69
N VAL A 271 1.24 -9.96 -21.76
CA VAL A 271 2.39 -10.89 -21.77
C VAL A 271 2.41 -11.67 -23.09
N ILE A 272 1.28 -12.24 -23.52
CA ILE A 272 1.17 -12.97 -24.79
C ILE A 272 1.53 -12.06 -25.97
N ALA A 273 1.07 -10.80 -25.97
CA ALA A 273 1.41 -9.82 -27.00
C ALA A 273 2.92 -9.53 -27.04
N ALA A 274 3.54 -9.28 -25.88
CA ALA A 274 4.97 -9.00 -25.76
C ALA A 274 5.82 -10.19 -26.25
N LEU A 275 5.45 -11.41 -25.88
CA LEU A 275 6.11 -12.64 -26.33
C LEU A 275 5.92 -12.89 -27.83
N SER A 276 4.77 -12.52 -28.39
CA SER A 276 4.49 -12.66 -29.82
C SER A 276 5.31 -11.70 -30.67
N VAL A 277 5.51 -10.47 -30.17
CA VAL A 277 6.33 -9.43 -30.81
C VAL A 277 7.83 -9.73 -30.71
N LYS A 278 8.26 -10.46 -29.67
CA LYS A 278 9.65 -10.91 -29.45
C LYS A 278 10.70 -9.78 -29.35
N LYS A 279 10.28 -8.56 -28.99
CA LYS A 279 11.20 -7.45 -28.73
C LYS A 279 11.55 -7.41 -27.24
N SER A 280 12.85 -7.36 -26.93
CA SER A 280 13.34 -7.40 -25.54
C SER A 280 12.79 -6.27 -24.66
N GLN A 281 12.44 -5.11 -25.23
CA GLN A 281 11.85 -4.00 -24.47
C GLN A 281 10.48 -4.35 -23.87
N TYR A 282 9.63 -5.06 -24.63
CA TYR A 282 8.30 -5.48 -24.18
C TYR A 282 8.39 -6.70 -23.26
N ILE A 283 9.34 -7.60 -23.51
CA ILE A 283 9.63 -8.71 -22.61
C ILE A 283 10.11 -8.18 -21.25
N ALA A 284 11.04 -7.21 -21.23
CA ALA A 284 11.48 -6.56 -20.01
C ALA A 284 10.33 -5.84 -19.30
N CYS A 285 9.47 -5.13 -20.04
CA CYS A 285 8.28 -4.49 -19.50
C CYS A 285 7.33 -5.48 -18.83
N MET A 286 7.09 -6.65 -19.42
CA MET A 286 6.13 -7.63 -18.92
C MET A 286 6.75 -8.65 -17.94
N ALA A 287 8.06 -8.81 -17.91
CA ALA A 287 8.76 -9.59 -16.89
C ALA A 287 8.51 -9.04 -15.49
N GLY A 288 8.42 -7.71 -15.32
CA GLY A 288 8.13 -7.07 -14.04
C GLY A 288 6.76 -7.44 -13.47
N PRO A 289 5.65 -7.19 -14.18
CA PRO A 289 4.31 -7.66 -13.80
C PRO A 289 4.24 -9.16 -13.49
N VAL A 290 4.96 -10.01 -14.24
CA VAL A 290 5.04 -11.45 -13.95
C VAL A 290 5.76 -11.72 -12.63
N LEU A 291 6.94 -11.12 -12.41
CA LEU A 291 7.69 -11.26 -11.15
C LEU A 291 6.89 -10.78 -9.95
N TYR A 292 6.21 -9.65 -10.09
CA TYR A 292 5.35 -9.12 -9.03
C TYR A 292 4.15 -10.03 -8.76
N GLY A 293 3.54 -10.61 -9.81
CA GLY A 293 2.49 -11.62 -9.63
C GLY A 293 2.96 -12.87 -8.89
N LEU A 294 4.15 -13.38 -9.22
CA LEU A 294 4.76 -14.50 -8.49
C LEU A 294 5.06 -14.12 -7.03
N TYR A 295 5.50 -12.90 -6.78
CA TYR A 295 5.68 -12.38 -5.43
C TYR A 295 4.35 -12.32 -4.65
N LEU A 296 3.25 -11.88 -5.28
CA LEU A 296 1.93 -11.91 -4.64
C LEU A 296 1.51 -13.33 -4.25
N LEU A 297 1.82 -14.33 -5.08
CA LEU A 297 1.55 -15.72 -4.74
C LEU A 297 2.40 -16.18 -3.53
N TYR A 298 3.66 -15.76 -3.49
CA TYR A 298 4.61 -16.11 -2.43
C TYR A 298 4.21 -15.53 -1.06
N ILE A 299 3.72 -14.29 -1.01
CA ILE A 299 3.29 -13.64 0.24
C ILE A 299 1.84 -13.95 0.65
N GLY A 300 1.13 -14.77 -0.14
CA GLY A 300 -0.27 -15.12 0.09
C GLY A 300 -1.29 -14.05 -0.30
N GLY A 301 -0.90 -13.11 -1.15
CA GLY A 301 -1.77 -12.06 -1.68
C GLY A 301 -1.99 -10.92 -0.71
N ASP A 302 -3.24 -10.46 -0.62
CA ASP A 302 -3.67 -9.35 0.22
C ASP A 302 -5.01 -9.67 0.87
N PHE A 303 -5.40 -8.91 1.89
CA PHE A 303 -6.77 -8.91 2.37
C PHE A 303 -7.67 -7.96 1.58
N MET A 304 -7.10 -6.93 0.96
CA MET A 304 -7.87 -5.97 0.15
C MET A 304 -8.08 -6.48 -1.28
N MET A 305 -9.34 -6.69 -1.66
CA MET A 305 -9.70 -7.23 -2.98
C MET A 305 -9.09 -6.41 -4.12
N GLY A 306 -8.30 -7.06 -4.99
CA GLY A 306 -7.77 -6.50 -6.23
C GLY A 306 -6.65 -5.46 -6.12
N ARG A 307 -6.35 -4.93 -4.91
CA ARG A 307 -5.43 -3.80 -4.69
C ARG A 307 -4.11 -3.92 -5.44
N HIS A 308 -3.39 -5.01 -5.24
CA HIS A 308 -2.05 -5.18 -5.79
C HIS A 308 -2.04 -5.48 -7.29
N PHE A 309 -3.15 -5.94 -7.87
CA PHE A 309 -3.26 -6.17 -9.31
C PHE A 309 -3.50 -4.88 -10.11
N THR A 310 -3.98 -3.81 -9.46
CA THR A 310 -4.32 -2.55 -10.15
C THR A 310 -3.12 -1.92 -10.88
N LEU A 311 -1.93 -1.95 -10.27
CA LEU A 311 -0.72 -1.41 -10.91
C LEU A 311 -0.26 -2.30 -12.08
N LEU A 312 -0.38 -3.62 -11.93
CA LEU A 312 -0.07 -4.60 -12.99
C LEU A 312 -0.96 -4.37 -14.19
N PHE A 313 -2.26 -4.22 -13.94
CA PHE A 313 -3.26 -3.88 -14.93
C PHE A 313 -2.90 -2.57 -15.65
N PHE A 314 -2.65 -1.49 -14.90
CA PHE A 314 -2.35 -0.18 -15.48
C PHE A 314 -1.09 -0.16 -16.35
N ILE A 315 0.01 -0.76 -15.87
CA ILE A 315 1.27 -0.89 -16.63
C ILE A 315 1.07 -1.74 -17.89
N SER A 316 0.26 -2.79 -17.80
CA SER A 316 -0.07 -3.66 -18.94
C SER A 316 -0.89 -2.93 -20.00
N VAL A 317 -1.86 -2.09 -19.61
CA VAL A 317 -2.61 -1.24 -20.56
C VAL A 317 -1.66 -0.32 -21.32
N ILE A 318 -0.72 0.35 -20.63
CA ILE A 318 0.26 1.23 -21.28
C ILE A 318 1.15 0.45 -22.24
N CYS A 319 1.71 -0.70 -21.80
CA CYS A 319 2.56 -1.56 -22.63
C CYS A 319 1.82 -2.06 -23.88
N TYR A 320 0.59 -2.54 -23.73
CA TYR A 320 -0.24 -2.99 -24.84
C TYR A 320 -0.53 -1.86 -25.84
N MET A 321 -0.80 -0.64 -25.36
CA MET A 321 -0.98 0.51 -26.25
C MET A 321 0.28 0.84 -27.05
N ASP A 322 1.47 0.78 -26.44
CA ASP A 322 2.73 1.00 -27.16
C ASP A 322 2.98 -0.09 -28.22
N ILE A 323 2.83 -1.37 -27.86
CA ILE A 323 2.89 -2.51 -28.79
C ILE A 323 1.93 -2.31 -29.96
N LYS A 324 0.67 -1.97 -29.67
CA LYS A 324 -0.37 -1.78 -30.68
C LYS A 324 -0.01 -0.67 -31.67
N ASN A 325 0.59 0.41 -31.19
CA ASN A 325 0.95 1.55 -32.03
C ASN A 325 2.16 1.30 -32.92
N ARG A 326 3.14 0.52 -32.45
CA ARG A 326 4.43 0.35 -33.15
C ARG A 326 4.54 -0.93 -33.95
N GLU A 327 3.94 -2.02 -33.48
CA GLU A 327 4.30 -3.37 -33.95
C GLU A 327 3.14 -4.05 -34.68
N PHE A 328 1.88 -3.75 -34.32
CA PHE A 328 0.73 -4.47 -34.86
C PHE A 328 0.38 -4.13 -36.32
N SER A 329 0.90 -3.03 -36.87
CA SER A 329 0.81 -2.75 -38.31
C SER A 329 1.70 -3.68 -39.14
N GLU A 330 2.81 -4.15 -38.58
CA GLU A 330 3.78 -5.02 -39.26
C GLU A 330 3.44 -6.51 -39.12
N LEU A 331 2.72 -6.87 -38.06
CA LEU A 331 2.27 -8.23 -37.82
C LEU A 331 1.01 -8.53 -38.67
N GLY A 332 1.12 -9.36 -39.70
CA GLY A 332 -0.02 -9.81 -40.52
C GLY A 332 -1.16 -10.49 -39.75
N ARG A 333 -0.93 -10.87 -38.48
CA ARG A 333 -1.95 -11.42 -37.53
C ARG A 333 -2.43 -10.40 -36.47
N GLY A 334 -1.92 -9.17 -36.50
CA GLY A 334 -2.18 -8.13 -35.50
C GLY A 334 -3.66 -7.77 -35.39
N ALA A 335 -4.39 -7.72 -36.50
CA ALA A 335 -5.82 -7.41 -36.50
C ALA A 335 -6.68 -8.48 -35.79
N SER A 336 -6.34 -9.76 -35.94
CA SER A 336 -7.06 -10.85 -35.26
C SER A 336 -6.77 -10.86 -33.76
N PHE A 337 -5.50 -10.67 -33.35
CA PHE A 337 -5.15 -10.55 -31.94
C PHE A 337 -5.82 -9.32 -31.29
N GLN A 338 -5.87 -8.18 -31.97
CA GLN A 338 -6.57 -6.99 -31.48
C GLN A 338 -8.07 -7.24 -31.26
N ARG A 339 -8.74 -7.96 -32.15
CA ARG A 339 -10.16 -8.32 -32.00
C ARG A 339 -10.38 -9.26 -30.82
N LEU A 340 -9.53 -10.28 -30.67
CA LEU A 340 -9.57 -11.18 -29.52
C LEU A 340 -9.33 -10.43 -28.21
N PHE A 341 -8.29 -9.58 -28.16
CA PHE A 341 -7.99 -8.76 -27.00
C PHE A 341 -9.16 -7.87 -26.60
N ALA A 342 -9.74 -7.15 -27.58
CA ALA A 342 -10.90 -6.32 -27.33
C ALA A 342 -12.12 -7.15 -26.89
N GLY A 343 -12.35 -8.32 -27.49
CA GLY A 343 -13.42 -9.23 -27.12
C GLY A 343 -13.32 -9.71 -25.67
N PHE A 344 -12.13 -10.16 -25.24
CA PHE A 344 -11.89 -10.57 -23.86
C PHE A 344 -12.03 -9.42 -22.87
N VAL A 345 -11.55 -8.22 -23.21
CA VAL A 345 -11.73 -7.04 -22.36
C VAL A 345 -13.21 -6.68 -22.24
N ILE A 346 -13.95 -6.64 -23.34
CA ILE A 346 -15.40 -6.35 -23.32
C ILE A 346 -16.14 -7.41 -22.49
N ALA A 347 -15.85 -8.71 -22.69
CA ALA A 347 -16.44 -9.78 -21.92
C ALA A 347 -16.15 -9.65 -20.41
N ALA A 348 -14.90 -9.31 -20.05
CA ALA A 348 -14.51 -9.08 -18.66
C ALA A 348 -15.25 -7.87 -18.05
N LEU A 349 -15.42 -6.79 -18.82
CA LEU A 349 -16.19 -5.62 -18.39
C LEU A 349 -17.67 -5.93 -18.17
N VAL A 350 -18.30 -6.66 -19.10
CA VAL A 350 -19.69 -7.10 -18.95
C VAL A 350 -19.83 -7.99 -17.72
N TYR A 351 -18.92 -8.95 -17.55
CA TYR A 351 -18.92 -9.83 -16.39
C TYR A 351 -18.80 -9.04 -15.08
N THR A 352 -17.79 -8.18 -14.95
CA THR A 352 -17.57 -7.33 -13.76
C THR A 352 -18.80 -6.47 -13.41
N GLY A 353 -19.48 -5.94 -14.44
CA GLY A 353 -20.71 -5.15 -14.25
C GLY A 353 -21.92 -5.97 -13.77
N THR A 354 -21.89 -7.29 -13.95
CA THR A 354 -23.00 -8.21 -13.60
C THR A 354 -22.69 -9.14 -12.42
N SER A 355 -21.42 -9.38 -12.11
CA SER A 355 -20.97 -10.38 -11.14
C SER A 355 -21.14 -9.96 -9.68
N ARG A 356 -21.34 -8.66 -9.40
CA ARG A 356 -21.51 -8.12 -8.04
C ARG A 356 -22.58 -8.85 -7.23
N VAL A 357 -23.71 -9.17 -7.85
CA VAL A 357 -24.80 -9.92 -7.19
C VAL A 357 -24.33 -11.29 -6.68
N LEU A 358 -23.40 -11.93 -7.39
CA LEU A 358 -22.84 -13.22 -7.01
C LEU A 358 -21.68 -13.07 -6.02
N THR A 359 -20.88 -12.01 -6.12
CA THR A 359 -19.65 -11.87 -5.33
C THR A 359 -19.86 -11.27 -3.95
N ASP A 360 -20.90 -10.45 -3.77
CA ASP A 360 -21.15 -9.76 -2.49
C ASP A 360 -21.43 -10.76 -1.35
N GLU A 361 -22.10 -11.90 -1.62
CA GLU A 361 -22.32 -12.98 -0.64
C GLU A 361 -21.03 -13.74 -0.22
N PHE A 362 -20.00 -13.75 -1.08
CA PHE A 362 -18.72 -14.40 -0.79
C PHE A 362 -17.73 -13.49 -0.05
N LEU A 363 -17.86 -12.17 -0.23
CA LEU A 363 -16.95 -11.17 0.33
C LEU A 363 -17.35 -10.68 1.72
N PHE A 364 -18.62 -10.83 2.13
CA PHE A 364 -19.10 -10.45 3.46
C PHE A 364 -20.06 -11.49 4.07
N GLY A 365 -19.73 -11.98 5.28
CA GLY A 365 -20.74 -12.45 6.25
C GLY A 365 -21.39 -13.83 6.04
N SER A 366 -20.89 -14.70 5.15
CA SER A 366 -21.37 -16.09 5.05
C SER A 366 -20.48 -17.07 5.83
N VAL A 367 -20.98 -18.28 6.10
CA VAL A 367 -20.22 -19.42 6.67
C VAL A 367 -18.98 -19.77 5.82
N PHE A 368 -18.93 -19.28 4.58
CA PHE A 368 -17.83 -19.40 3.62
C PHE A 368 -17.01 -18.10 3.45
N GLY A 369 -17.20 -17.13 4.35
CA GLY A 369 -16.68 -15.77 4.25
C GLY A 369 -15.20 -15.74 3.91
N SER A 370 -14.87 -15.10 2.79
CA SER A 370 -13.49 -14.89 2.42
C SER A 370 -12.86 -13.91 3.39
N SER A 371 -11.73 -14.28 3.94
CA SER A 371 -10.77 -13.40 4.61
C SER A 371 -10.19 -12.27 3.72
N ILE A 372 -10.62 -12.18 2.46
CA ILE A 372 -10.38 -11.09 1.52
C ILE A 372 -11.68 -10.30 1.41
N SER A 373 -11.60 -8.99 1.52
CA SER A 373 -12.78 -8.13 1.65
C SER A 373 -12.78 -7.03 0.59
N ASP A 374 -13.97 -6.62 0.15
CA ASP A 374 -14.14 -5.35 -0.55
C ASP A 374 -14.21 -4.23 0.48
N GLU A 375 -13.05 -3.76 0.91
CA GLU A 375 -12.89 -2.69 1.91
C GLU A 375 -13.67 -1.43 1.54
N ARG A 376 -13.79 -1.14 0.24
CA ARG A 376 -14.60 0.00 -0.21
C ARG A 376 -16.05 -0.23 0.14
N ALA A 377 -16.62 -1.38 -0.23
CA ALA A 377 -18.01 -1.70 0.09
C ALA A 377 -18.28 -1.64 1.60
N GLY A 378 -17.34 -2.12 2.42
CA GLY A 378 -17.42 -2.07 3.88
C GLY A 378 -17.45 -0.64 4.45
N TYR A 379 -16.56 0.24 3.98
CA TYR A 379 -16.41 1.57 4.55
C TYR A 379 -17.13 2.70 3.80
N PHE A 380 -17.71 2.46 2.62
CA PHE A 380 -18.23 3.54 1.76
C PHE A 380 -19.29 4.42 2.45
N ASN A 381 -20.08 3.83 3.34
CA ASN A 381 -21.17 4.52 4.04
C ASN A 381 -20.68 5.64 4.95
N THR A 382 -19.46 5.52 5.50
CA THR A 382 -18.89 6.49 6.45
C THR A 382 -17.64 7.19 5.92
N THR A 383 -16.94 6.62 4.93
CA THR A 383 -15.66 7.17 4.43
C THR A 383 -15.73 7.78 3.03
N SER A 384 -16.88 7.69 2.34
CA SER A 384 -17.02 8.28 1.01
C SER A 384 -17.17 9.80 1.06
N LEU A 385 -16.72 10.46 -0.01
CA LEU A 385 -16.91 11.91 -0.18
C LEU A 385 -18.40 12.27 -0.18
N PHE A 386 -19.24 11.47 -0.85
CA PHE A 386 -20.67 11.73 -0.95
C PHE A 386 -21.37 11.70 0.42
N ASN A 387 -21.18 10.62 1.19
CA ASN A 387 -21.85 10.47 2.49
C ASN A 387 -21.33 11.50 3.51
N ASN A 388 -20.03 11.80 3.50
CA ASN A 388 -19.47 12.83 4.37
C ASN A 388 -19.95 14.22 3.99
N MET A 389 -20.03 14.55 2.70
CA MET A 389 -20.56 15.85 2.26
C MET A 389 -22.04 16.00 2.62
N TYR A 390 -22.82 14.93 2.43
CA TYR A 390 -24.23 14.91 2.83
C TYR A 390 -24.40 15.09 4.34
N SER A 391 -23.61 14.38 5.15
CA SER A 391 -23.57 14.55 6.61
C SER A 391 -23.20 15.97 7.00
N LEU A 392 -22.11 16.50 6.45
CA LEU A 392 -21.63 17.85 6.72
C LEU A 392 -22.71 18.92 6.44
N ILE A 393 -23.43 18.81 5.33
CA ILE A 393 -24.53 19.73 4.99
C ILE A 393 -25.71 19.60 5.94
N ARG A 394 -26.03 18.39 6.40
CA ARG A 394 -27.22 18.10 7.21
C ARG A 394 -27.02 18.32 8.70
N THR A 395 -25.87 17.94 9.24
CA THR A 395 -25.58 17.92 10.68
C THR A 395 -24.49 18.91 11.08
N GLY A 396 -23.69 19.40 10.13
CA GLY A 396 -22.50 20.22 10.42
C GLY A 396 -21.21 19.41 10.64
N ASP A 397 -21.30 18.08 10.63
CA ASP A 397 -20.17 17.18 10.92
C ASP A 397 -19.99 16.08 9.86
N LEU A 398 -18.75 15.64 9.69
CA LEU A 398 -18.40 14.48 8.86
C LEU A 398 -18.85 13.19 9.57
N CYS A 399 -19.42 12.23 8.82
CA CYS A 399 -19.88 10.96 9.37
C CYS A 399 -18.76 9.91 9.54
N ILE A 400 -17.52 10.23 9.15
CA ILE A 400 -16.39 9.30 9.21
C ILE A 400 -16.08 8.75 10.60
N ARG A 401 -16.36 9.51 11.66
CA ARG A 401 -16.24 9.02 13.05
C ARG A 401 -17.20 7.88 13.37
N ASN A 402 -18.30 7.75 12.62
CA ASN A 402 -19.28 6.67 12.82
C ASN A 402 -18.81 5.33 12.22
N THR A 403 -17.57 5.23 11.70
CA THR A 403 -17.05 4.00 11.11
C THR A 403 -16.85 2.92 12.16
N TRP A 404 -16.47 3.30 13.36
CA TRP A 404 -16.11 2.39 14.45
C TRP A 404 -16.75 2.82 15.76
N ASN A 405 -16.98 1.85 16.64
CA ASN A 405 -17.33 2.12 18.02
C ASN A 405 -16.08 2.59 18.79
N GLU A 406 -16.23 3.59 19.64
CA GLU A 406 -15.16 4.14 20.48
C GLU A 406 -15.38 3.88 21.99
N ASP A 407 -16.34 3.03 22.39
CA ASP A 407 -16.64 2.71 23.80
C ASP A 407 -15.38 2.34 24.61
N ALA A 408 -14.54 1.44 24.09
CA ALA A 408 -13.30 1.04 24.76
C ALA A 408 -12.28 2.20 24.90
N VAL A 409 -12.31 3.18 23.99
CA VAL A 409 -11.48 4.39 24.08
C VAL A 409 -12.09 5.37 25.10
N GLN A 410 -13.41 5.44 25.17
CA GLN A 410 -14.11 6.20 26.19
C GLN A 410 -13.79 5.68 27.59
N ASP A 411 -13.77 4.35 27.79
CA ASP A 411 -13.36 3.75 29.07
C ASP A 411 -11.93 4.16 29.48
N VAL A 412 -10.99 4.17 28.53
CA VAL A 412 -9.61 4.64 28.76
C VAL A 412 -9.62 6.10 29.24
N ARG A 413 -10.45 6.96 28.62
CA ARG A 413 -10.57 8.38 29.01
C ARG A 413 -11.24 8.56 30.36
N GLU A 414 -12.35 7.88 30.63
CA GLU A 414 -13.11 7.98 31.88
C GLU A 414 -12.29 7.53 33.09
N ASN A 415 -11.42 6.55 32.89
CA ASN A 415 -10.50 6.06 33.91
C ASN A 415 -9.18 6.86 33.98
N ASN A 416 -9.03 7.96 33.23
CA ASN A 416 -7.83 8.80 33.17
C ASN A 416 -6.53 8.02 32.87
N MET A 417 -6.61 6.98 32.03
CA MET A 417 -5.45 6.21 31.61
C MET A 417 -4.68 6.98 30.51
N PRO A 418 -3.34 6.99 30.52
CA PRO A 418 -2.52 7.64 29.49
C PRO A 418 -2.60 6.92 28.13
N GLY A 419 -3.09 5.67 28.10
CA GLY A 419 -3.24 4.87 26.90
C GLY A 419 -3.63 3.42 27.19
N SER A 420 -3.76 2.61 26.14
CA SER A 420 -4.03 1.17 26.26
C SER A 420 -3.61 0.41 24.99
N ILE A 421 -3.45 -0.89 25.14
CA ILE A 421 -3.57 -1.84 24.03
C ILE A 421 -5.02 -2.34 24.05
N LEU A 422 -5.76 -2.19 22.95
CA LEU A 422 -7.15 -2.65 22.84
C LEU A 422 -7.25 -3.74 21.76
N GLU A 423 -8.36 -4.48 21.73
CA GLU A 423 -8.54 -5.56 20.74
C GLU A 423 -8.56 -5.03 19.31
N ASN A 424 -9.23 -3.90 19.09
CA ASN A 424 -9.35 -3.27 17.79
C ASN A 424 -9.23 -1.74 17.92
N VAL A 425 -8.10 -1.18 17.45
CA VAL A 425 -7.87 0.28 17.34
C VAL A 425 -7.49 0.59 15.89
N PRO A 426 -8.48 0.61 15.00
CA PRO A 426 -8.24 0.88 13.60
C PRO A 426 -7.78 2.33 13.38
N GLY A 427 -7.23 2.61 12.20
CA GLY A 427 -6.54 3.86 11.91
C GLY A 427 -7.42 5.10 12.12
N ILE A 428 -8.70 5.04 11.77
CA ILE A 428 -9.64 6.16 11.98
C ILE A 428 -9.81 6.46 13.47
N VAL A 429 -9.99 5.44 14.30
CA VAL A 429 -10.16 5.58 15.77
C VAL A 429 -8.92 6.21 16.38
N LYS A 430 -7.73 5.70 16.03
CA LYS A 430 -6.46 6.28 16.52
C LYS A 430 -6.26 7.72 16.07
N TYR A 431 -6.63 8.06 14.83
CA TYR A 431 -6.47 9.42 14.30
C TYR A 431 -7.28 10.46 15.08
N TYR A 432 -8.52 10.10 15.45
CA TYR A 432 -9.38 10.98 16.23
C TYR A 432 -9.09 10.99 17.73
N ASN A 433 -8.28 10.03 18.20
CA ASN A 433 -7.79 9.91 19.58
C ASN A 433 -6.25 9.95 19.61
N ASN A 434 -5.67 10.87 18.83
CA ASN A 434 -4.24 10.92 18.61
C ASN A 434 -3.43 11.31 19.86
N ASP A 435 -4.07 11.95 20.83
CA ASP A 435 -3.52 12.36 22.13
C ASP A 435 -3.21 11.19 23.07
N LEU A 436 -3.91 10.06 22.93
CA LEU A 436 -3.70 8.86 23.75
C LEU A 436 -2.64 7.94 23.16
N TYR A 437 -1.89 7.21 23.98
CA TYR A 437 -1.14 6.05 23.46
C TYR A 437 -2.13 4.92 23.17
N LEU A 438 -2.36 4.60 21.88
CA LEU A 438 -3.28 3.54 21.50
C LEU A 438 -2.65 2.66 20.45
N ASN A 439 -2.73 1.35 20.68
CA ASN A 439 -2.39 0.32 19.71
C ASN A 439 -3.39 -0.83 19.82
N ASP A 440 -3.45 -1.63 18.76
CA ASP A 440 -4.18 -2.88 18.75
C ASP A 440 -3.23 -4.09 18.89
N LEU A 441 -3.83 -5.27 18.96
CA LEU A 441 -3.10 -6.53 19.03
C LEU A 441 -2.46 -6.92 17.69
N TYR A 442 -2.83 -6.28 16.57
CA TYR A 442 -2.13 -6.45 15.28
C TYR A 442 -0.76 -5.78 15.26
N ALA A 443 -0.48 -4.93 16.25
CA ALA A 443 0.84 -4.35 16.52
C ALA A 443 1.40 -3.49 15.38
N LEU A 444 0.56 -2.95 14.51
CA LEU A 444 1.01 -2.13 13.37
C LEU A 444 1.73 -0.85 13.83
N GLY A 445 1.27 -0.28 14.95
CA GLY A 445 1.83 0.92 15.56
C GLY A 445 2.73 0.69 16.77
N ASP A 446 2.78 -0.54 17.31
CA ASP A 446 3.51 -0.86 18.54
C ASP A 446 4.89 -1.46 18.21
N PRO A 447 6.00 -0.77 18.51
CA PRO A 447 7.34 -1.24 18.15
C PRO A 447 7.80 -2.46 18.96
N TYR A 448 7.16 -2.77 20.08
CA TYR A 448 7.51 -3.95 20.89
C TYR A 448 6.72 -5.17 20.41
N LEU A 449 5.39 -5.10 20.37
CA LEU A 449 4.55 -6.22 19.95
C LEU A 449 4.79 -6.62 18.49
N ALA A 450 5.19 -5.68 17.61
CA ALA A 450 5.48 -5.99 16.21
C ALA A 450 6.62 -7.01 16.03
N HIS A 451 7.49 -7.13 17.03
CA HIS A 451 8.65 -8.03 17.03
C HIS A 451 8.42 -9.33 17.81
N LEU A 452 7.26 -9.49 18.45
CA LEU A 452 6.90 -10.71 19.16
C LEU A 452 6.19 -11.73 18.24
N PRO A 453 6.24 -13.04 18.57
CA PRO A 453 5.54 -14.07 17.82
C PRO A 453 4.05 -13.78 17.69
N ALA A 454 3.52 -13.97 16.48
CA ALA A 454 2.08 -13.87 16.25
C ALA A 454 1.33 -15.10 16.79
N VAL A 455 0.07 -14.91 17.17
CA VAL A 455 -0.84 -16.00 17.51
C VAL A 455 -1.28 -16.72 16.23
N HIS A 456 -1.14 -18.03 16.21
CA HIS A 456 -1.59 -18.87 15.11
C HIS A 456 -3.07 -19.26 15.30
N GLU A 457 -3.90 -18.91 14.32
CA GLU A 457 -5.33 -19.25 14.31
C GLU A 457 -5.75 -19.80 12.96
N ALA A 458 -6.69 -20.75 12.97
CA ALA A 458 -7.19 -21.37 11.73
C ALA A 458 -7.80 -20.35 10.75
N GLY A 459 -8.36 -19.24 11.27
CA GLY A 459 -8.99 -18.16 10.51
C GLY A 459 -8.07 -16.99 10.16
N TRP A 460 -6.74 -17.16 10.19
CA TRP A 460 -5.79 -16.05 10.02
C TRP A 460 -6.03 -15.23 8.74
N ARG A 461 -5.79 -13.91 8.86
CA ARG A 461 -5.97 -12.94 7.79
C ARG A 461 -4.64 -12.30 7.42
N ILE A 462 -4.35 -12.24 6.12
CA ILE A 462 -3.14 -11.57 5.60
C ILE A 462 -3.10 -10.15 6.16
N GLY A 463 -1.99 -9.80 6.80
CA GLY A 463 -1.78 -8.49 7.39
C GLY A 463 -2.47 -8.22 8.74
N HIS A 464 -3.30 -9.14 9.24
CA HIS A 464 -4.05 -9.02 10.50
C HIS A 464 -3.81 -10.26 11.37
N MET A 465 -2.57 -10.42 11.81
CA MET A 465 -2.17 -11.48 12.74
C MET A 465 -1.94 -10.80 14.07
N TRP A 466 -2.67 -11.21 15.10
CA TRP A 466 -2.58 -10.55 16.38
C TRP A 466 -1.50 -11.19 17.26
N ARG A 467 -1.10 -10.48 18.31
CA ARG A 467 -0.11 -10.91 19.30
C ARG A 467 -0.77 -10.96 20.66
N ASP A 468 -0.55 -12.05 21.38
CA ASP A 468 -0.91 -12.08 22.79
C ASP A 468 0.11 -11.24 23.59
N THR A 469 -0.41 -10.34 24.42
CA THR A 469 0.43 -9.39 25.15
C THR A 469 1.17 -10.12 26.28
N PRO A 470 2.49 -9.90 26.46
CA PRO A 470 3.19 -10.39 27.63
C PRO A 470 2.49 -9.96 28.94
N VAL A 471 2.44 -10.85 29.94
CA VAL A 471 1.80 -10.56 31.24
C VAL A 471 2.40 -9.30 31.84
N GLY A 472 1.54 -8.33 32.14
CA GLY A 472 1.92 -7.03 32.72
C GLY A 472 2.25 -5.92 31.71
N TYR A 473 2.43 -6.22 30.42
CA TYR A 473 2.66 -5.18 29.40
C TYR A 473 1.47 -4.23 29.27
N LEU A 474 0.24 -4.77 29.30
CA LEU A 474 -0.98 -3.96 29.27
C LEU A 474 -1.05 -2.98 30.45
N ASN A 475 -0.72 -3.44 31.66
CA ASN A 475 -0.73 -2.61 32.87
C ASN A 475 0.36 -1.54 32.85
N LEU A 476 1.53 -1.86 32.30
CA LEU A 476 2.59 -0.88 32.05
C LEU A 476 2.07 0.27 31.17
N VAL A 477 1.36 -0.04 30.09
CA VAL A 477 0.79 0.97 29.18
C VAL A 477 -0.35 1.75 29.85
N ARG A 478 -1.27 1.07 30.54
CA ARG A 478 -2.48 1.67 31.14
C ARG A 478 -2.22 2.48 32.41
N TYR A 479 -1.20 2.14 33.18
CA TYR A 479 -1.01 2.70 34.51
C TYR A 479 0.39 3.28 34.72
N GLY A 480 1.28 3.20 33.72
CA GLY A 480 2.66 3.66 33.83
C GLY A 480 3.45 2.89 34.89
N TRP A 481 3.12 1.62 35.12
CA TRP A 481 3.89 0.75 36.01
C TRP A 481 5.34 0.61 35.51
N ASP A 482 6.25 0.23 36.41
CA ASP A 482 7.64 -0.02 36.03
C ASP A 482 7.79 -1.25 35.11
N TYR A 483 8.98 -1.40 34.51
CA TYR A 483 9.29 -2.52 33.61
C TYR A 483 9.14 -3.89 34.28
N GLY A 484 9.26 -3.96 35.62
CA GLY A 484 9.04 -5.17 36.42
C GLY A 484 7.61 -5.70 36.40
N ALA A 485 6.65 -4.91 35.90
CA ALA A 485 5.32 -5.39 35.56
C ALA A 485 5.36 -6.54 34.55
N ILE A 486 6.26 -6.49 33.57
CA ILE A 486 6.46 -7.57 32.59
C ILE A 486 7.10 -8.76 33.30
N LYS A 487 6.32 -9.85 33.44
CA LYS A 487 6.70 -11.00 34.26
C LYS A 487 7.82 -11.84 33.65
N ASN A 488 7.75 -12.10 32.35
CA ASN A 488 8.79 -12.87 31.65
C ASN A 488 10.06 -12.02 31.53
N GLN A 489 11.20 -12.57 31.96
CA GLN A 489 12.47 -11.84 32.00
C GLN A 489 12.97 -11.46 30.61
N ASP A 490 12.98 -12.40 29.65
CA ASP A 490 13.46 -12.13 28.30
C ASP A 490 12.57 -11.11 27.57
N ALA A 491 11.25 -11.24 27.73
CA ALA A 491 10.29 -10.29 27.19
C ALA A 491 10.50 -8.88 27.78
N ARG A 492 10.77 -8.78 29.08
CA ARG A 492 11.05 -7.52 29.76
C ARG A 492 12.35 -6.89 29.26
N GLU A 493 13.45 -7.65 29.22
CA GLU A 493 14.74 -7.15 28.72
C GLU A 493 14.63 -6.68 27.27
N TYR A 494 13.88 -7.40 26.43
CA TYR A 494 13.63 -6.98 25.06
C TYR A 494 12.81 -5.69 24.99
N TYR A 495 11.80 -5.52 25.85
CA TYR A 495 11.03 -4.28 25.95
C TYR A 495 11.93 -3.09 26.33
N GLU A 496 12.79 -3.24 27.34
CA GLU A 496 13.72 -2.19 27.79
C GLU A 496 14.61 -1.70 26.63
N ILE A 497 15.11 -2.62 25.81
CA ILE A 497 15.90 -2.29 24.62
C ILE A 497 15.06 -1.48 23.60
N ILE A 498 13.84 -1.94 23.30
CA ILE A 498 12.94 -1.24 22.36
C ILE A 498 12.54 0.14 22.89
N ASP A 499 12.26 0.27 24.18
CA ASP A 499 11.87 1.53 24.81
C ASP A 499 13.00 2.57 24.72
N GLU A 500 14.25 2.16 24.99
CA GLU A 500 15.40 3.05 24.85
C GLU A 500 15.65 3.44 23.39
N ILE A 501 15.53 2.51 22.45
CA ILE A 501 15.65 2.80 21.01
C ILE A 501 14.60 3.82 20.57
N THR A 502 13.36 3.67 21.01
CA THR A 502 12.22 4.44 20.50
C THR A 502 11.98 5.75 21.26
N LYS A 503 12.42 5.86 22.52
CA LYS A 503 12.23 7.07 23.35
C LYS A 503 13.52 7.80 23.71
N GLY A 504 14.67 7.12 23.77
CA GLY A 504 15.96 7.72 24.17
C GLY A 504 16.47 8.84 23.26
N PRO A 505 17.47 9.64 23.64
CA PRO A 505 17.98 10.73 22.79
C PRO A 505 18.62 10.20 21.50
N LEU A 506 18.35 10.84 20.35
CA LEU A 506 18.76 10.33 19.03
C LEU A 506 20.26 10.10 18.87
N PHE A 507 21.08 10.95 19.50
CA PHE A 507 22.55 10.90 19.44
C PHE A 507 23.19 10.29 20.69
N ASP A 508 22.38 9.69 21.56
CA ASP A 508 22.92 8.94 22.70
C ASP A 508 23.72 7.73 22.21
N ARG A 509 24.89 7.51 22.81
CA ARG A 509 25.82 6.46 22.39
C ARG A 509 25.24 5.07 22.65
N ASP A 510 24.62 4.87 23.80
CA ASP A 510 24.09 3.57 24.21
C ASP A 510 22.88 3.21 23.35
N ARG A 511 22.02 4.19 23.05
CA ARG A 511 20.95 4.04 22.06
C ARG A 511 21.49 3.61 20.69
N MET A 512 22.50 4.29 20.15
CA MET A 512 23.07 3.94 18.83
C MET A 512 23.66 2.54 18.81
N ILE A 513 24.32 2.10 19.90
CA ILE A 513 24.82 0.73 20.04
C ILE A 513 23.65 -0.27 20.04
N LYS A 514 22.56 0.02 20.77
CA LYS A 514 21.35 -0.82 20.77
C LYS A 514 20.70 -0.91 19.39
N VAL A 515 20.60 0.20 18.65
CA VAL A 515 20.12 0.22 17.26
C VAL A 515 20.97 -0.68 16.35
N ILE A 516 22.30 -0.62 16.47
CA ILE A 516 23.17 -1.51 15.68
C ILE A 516 22.98 -2.97 16.10
N ASN A 517 22.98 -3.25 17.41
CA ASN A 517 22.89 -4.60 17.94
C ASN A 517 21.57 -5.29 17.59
N ILE A 518 20.44 -4.57 17.69
CA ILE A 518 19.12 -5.15 17.38
C ILE A 518 18.99 -5.50 15.90
N ASN A 519 19.48 -4.64 14.99
CA ASN A 519 19.43 -4.90 13.54
C ASN A 519 20.46 -5.95 13.09
N LEU A 520 21.45 -6.27 13.92
CA LEU A 520 22.38 -7.39 13.72
C LEU A 520 21.88 -8.70 14.35
N GLY A 521 20.68 -8.71 14.95
CA GLY A 521 20.08 -9.89 15.56
C GLY A 521 20.70 -10.30 16.90
N LYS A 522 21.46 -9.42 17.57
CA LYS A 522 22.12 -9.77 18.84
C LYS A 522 21.16 -10.01 20.00
N TYR A 523 19.92 -9.55 19.87
CA TYR A 523 18.87 -9.69 20.88
C TYR A 523 17.81 -10.73 20.49
N ASP A 524 17.98 -11.42 19.35
CA ASP A 524 17.00 -12.40 18.85
C ASP A 524 16.80 -13.56 19.84
N TYR A 525 17.83 -13.90 20.63
CA TYR A 525 17.74 -14.91 21.67
C TYR A 525 16.67 -14.60 22.73
N LEU A 526 16.40 -13.32 23.02
CA LEU A 526 15.37 -12.93 23.98
C LEU A 526 13.97 -13.28 23.45
N VAL A 527 13.74 -13.03 22.15
CA VAL A 527 12.46 -13.37 21.50
C VAL A 527 12.29 -14.88 21.38
N GLU A 528 13.36 -15.61 21.03
CA GLU A 528 13.32 -17.07 20.94
C GLU A 528 13.13 -17.75 22.31
N ASN A 529 13.74 -17.23 23.38
CA ASN A 529 13.50 -17.68 24.75
C ASN A 529 12.06 -17.40 25.18
N TYR A 530 11.56 -16.19 24.90
CA TYR A 530 10.16 -15.85 25.19
C TYR A 530 9.19 -16.78 24.46
N LYS A 531 9.45 -17.08 23.18
CA LYS A 531 8.65 -17.99 22.36
C LYS A 531 8.54 -19.39 22.98
N GLN A 532 9.58 -19.89 23.66
CA GLN A 532 9.54 -21.18 24.34
C GLN A 532 8.62 -21.19 25.59
N SER A 533 8.25 -20.02 26.11
CA SER A 533 7.29 -19.89 27.21
C SER A 533 5.82 -19.83 26.77
N LEU A 534 5.57 -19.80 25.46
CA LEU A 534 4.23 -19.74 24.86
C LEU A 534 3.69 -21.15 24.59
N ASP A 535 2.36 -21.25 24.40
CA ASP A 535 1.73 -22.47 23.90
C ASP A 535 2.05 -22.72 22.40
N GLU A 536 1.57 -23.84 21.88
CA GLU A 536 1.78 -24.23 20.48
C GLU A 536 1.23 -23.24 19.45
N ASN A 537 0.27 -22.39 19.85
CA ASN A 537 -0.34 -21.36 19.02
C ASN A 537 0.29 -19.99 19.25
N GLY A 538 1.33 -19.87 20.07
CA GLY A 538 1.98 -18.59 20.38
C GLY A 538 1.21 -17.73 21.40
N ARG A 539 0.34 -18.33 22.22
CA ARG A 539 -0.38 -17.64 23.30
C ARG A 539 0.37 -17.76 24.62
N VAL A 540 0.18 -16.77 25.48
CA VAL A 540 0.77 -16.76 26.83
C VAL A 540 0.05 -17.79 27.69
N ILE A 541 0.82 -18.69 28.32
CA ILE A 541 0.27 -19.66 29.26
C ILE A 541 -0.08 -18.95 30.57
N ARG A 542 -1.37 -18.70 30.79
CA ARG A 542 -1.89 -18.06 32.02
C ARG A 542 -2.33 -19.16 33.00
N GLY A 543 -1.76 -19.17 34.22
CA GLY A 543 -2.21 -20.07 35.29
C GLY A 543 -3.60 -19.69 35.83
N GLU A 544 -4.25 -20.61 36.56
CA GLU A 544 -5.60 -20.44 37.14
C GLU A 544 -5.76 -19.20 38.05
N GLU A 545 -4.68 -18.59 38.54
CA GLU A 545 -4.71 -17.37 39.38
C GLU A 545 -4.77 -16.05 38.59
N MET A 546 -4.76 -16.06 37.25
CA MET A 546 -4.73 -14.84 36.42
C MET A 546 -6.00 -14.63 35.57
N SER A 547 -7.09 -15.34 35.86
CA SER A 547 -8.29 -15.37 35.00
C SER A 547 -9.24 -14.18 35.14
N ASP A 548 -9.16 -13.36 36.18
CA ASP A 548 -10.37 -12.60 36.56
C ASP A 548 -10.44 -11.14 36.06
N ASP A 549 -9.40 -10.59 35.42
CA ASP A 549 -9.44 -9.20 34.92
C ASP A 549 -9.04 -9.02 33.45
N TYR A 550 -8.69 -10.08 32.75
CA TYR A 550 -8.00 -9.92 31.47
C TYR A 550 -8.92 -9.87 30.24
N PHE A 551 -10.13 -10.45 30.27
CA PHE A 551 -11.10 -10.42 29.15
C PHE A 551 -12.56 -10.72 29.57
N ALA A 552 -12.88 -10.76 30.87
CA ALA A 552 -14.21 -11.12 31.33
C ALA A 552 -15.12 -9.87 31.41
N GLY A 553 -15.70 -9.54 30.27
CA GLY A 553 -16.79 -8.57 30.16
C GLY A 553 -16.36 -7.31 29.46
N TYR A 554 -16.54 -7.27 28.14
CA TYR A 554 -17.13 -6.17 27.35
C TYR A 554 -17.47 -6.71 25.96
#